data_AF-A0A258QSH9-F1
#
_entry.id   AF-A0A258QSH9-F1
#
_cell.length_a   1.000
_cell.length_b   1.000
_cell.length_c   1.000
_cell.angle_alpha   90.00
_cell.angle_beta   90.00
_cell.angle_gamma   90.00
#
_symmetry.space_group_name_H-M   'P 1'
#
loop_
_entity.id
_entity.type
_entity.pdbx_description
1 polymer ?
#
loop_
_entity_poly.entity_id
_entity_poly.type
_entity_poly.pdbx_seq_one_letter_code
_entity_poly.pdbx_strand_id
1 'polypeptide(L)'
;KLRKMFDMLEQKSVLMQLLDVSSHADGIQIFIGGESDLLPYEDLAVISAPYSVDGQIVGTLGVIGPTRMAYDRVIPIVDITSKLLSGALSS
;
A
#
# COMPACT_ATOMS: atom_id res chain seq x y z
N LYS A 1 4.12 -13.97 13.19
CA LYS A 1 4.31 -12.82 12.26
C LYS A 1 3.43 -12.96 11.01
N LEU A 2 3.57 -14.01 10.21
CA LEU A 2 2.67 -14.31 9.07
C LEU A 2 1.18 -14.38 9.47
N ARG A 3 0.86 -15.03 10.59
CA ARG A 3 -0.53 -15.12 11.10
C ARG A 3 -1.20 -13.74 11.28
N LYS A 4 -0.50 -12.77 11.89
CA LYS A 4 -1.01 -11.40 12.05
C LYS A 4 -1.27 -10.69 10.71
N MET A 5 -0.45 -10.97 9.68
CA MET A 5 -0.67 -10.44 8.34
C MET A 5 -1.91 -11.07 7.69
N PHE A 6 -2.11 -12.38 7.86
CA PHE A 6 -3.34 -13.04 7.42
C PHE A 6 -4.56 -12.52 8.17
N ASP A 7 -4.47 -12.30 9.49
CA ASP A 7 -5.56 -11.73 10.29
C ASP A 7 -5.93 -10.31 9.80
N MET A 8 -4.94 -9.50 9.40
CA MET A 8 -5.17 -8.18 8.77
C MET A 8 -5.90 -8.32 7.43
N LEU A 9 -5.51 -9.29 6.60
CA LEU A 9 -6.15 -9.53 5.30
C LEU A 9 -7.58 -10.08 5.46
N GLU A 10 -7.85 -10.84 6.51
CA GLU A 10 -9.20 -11.32 6.86
C GLU A 10 -10.11 -10.17 7.32
N GLN A 11 -9.54 -9.15 7.97
CA GLN A 11 -10.24 -7.90 8.29
C GLN A 11 -10.36 -7.00 7.05
N LYS A 12 -11.29 -7.36 6.16
CA LYS A 12 -11.60 -6.62 4.92
C LYS A 12 -11.78 -5.11 5.13
N SER A 13 -12.33 -4.66 6.25
CA SER A 13 -12.58 -3.23 6.52
C SER A 13 -11.30 -2.39 6.61
N VAL A 14 -10.28 -2.90 7.31
CA VAL A 14 -8.99 -2.21 7.51
C VAL A 14 -8.24 -2.11 6.18
N LEU A 15 -8.19 -3.22 5.44
CA LEU A 15 -7.57 -3.24 4.13
C LEU A 15 -8.28 -2.31 3.14
N MET A 16 -9.61 -2.29 3.13
CA MET A 16 -10.39 -1.41 2.25
C MET A 16 -10.17 0.07 2.58
N GLN A 17 -10.08 0.44 3.86
CA GLN A 17 -9.78 1.82 4.26
C GLN A 17 -8.38 2.26 3.82
N LEU A 18 -7.38 1.38 3.94
CA LEU A 18 -6.02 1.67 3.47
C LEU A 18 -5.97 1.86 1.94
N LEU A 19 -6.70 1.02 1.21
CA LEU A 19 -6.80 1.12 -0.25
C LEU A 19 -7.54 2.39 -0.69
N ASP A 20 -8.59 2.78 0.03
CA ASP A 20 -9.37 3.99 -0.26
C ASP A 20 -8.57 5.27 0.02
N VAL A 21 -7.80 5.32 1.11
CA VAL A 21 -6.91 6.46 1.38
C VAL A 21 -5.77 6.55 0.36
N SER A 22 -5.33 5.41 -0.18
CA SER A 22 -4.29 5.35 -1.22
C SER A 22 -4.75 5.73 -2.61
N SER A 23 -6.01 5.47 -2.95
CA SER A 23 -6.57 5.82 -4.27
C SER A 23 -6.80 7.32 -4.45
N HIS A 24 -6.84 8.10 -3.36
CA HIS A 24 -7.08 9.55 -3.40
C HIS A 24 -5.82 10.39 -3.22
N ALA A 25 -4.67 9.77 -3.01
CA ALA A 25 -3.44 10.48 -2.71
C ALA A 25 -2.50 10.58 -3.90
N ASP A 26 -1.87 11.74 -4.02
CA ASP A 26 -0.81 11.95 -5.00
C ASP A 26 0.49 11.28 -4.51
N GLY A 27 0.84 10.15 -5.13
CA GLY A 27 2.13 9.49 -4.96
C GLY A 27 2.16 8.42 -3.87
N ILE A 28 3.33 8.28 -3.23
CA ILE A 28 3.59 7.17 -2.30
C ILE A 28 2.99 7.48 -0.93
N GLN A 29 2.26 6.52 -0.38
CA GLN A 29 1.80 6.54 1.00
C GLN A 29 2.51 5.51 1.84
N ILE A 30 2.80 5.87 3.09
CA ILE A 30 3.44 5.00 4.07
C ILE A 30 2.59 5.03 5.33
N PHE A 31 2.09 3.87 5.71
CA PHE A 31 1.36 3.68 6.95
C PHE A 31 2.20 2.82 7.90
N ILE A 32 2.50 3.37 9.06
CA ILE A 32 3.31 2.73 10.10
C ILE A 32 2.35 2.30 11.21
N GLY A 33 2.33 1.01 11.52
CA GLY A 33 1.47 0.44 12.56
C GLY A 33 1.78 1.03 13.92
N GLY A 34 0.71 1.31 14.69
CA GLY A 34 0.80 1.97 15.98
C GLY A 34 0.83 3.51 15.92
N GLU A 35 1.03 4.12 14.75
CA GLU A 35 0.96 5.59 14.56
C GLU A 35 -0.29 6.04 13.81
N SER A 36 -1.07 5.10 13.26
CA SER A 36 -2.27 5.39 12.47
C SER A 36 -3.45 4.56 12.97
N ASP A 37 -4.60 5.19 13.17
CA ASP A 37 -5.87 4.51 13.48
C ASP A 37 -6.28 3.50 12.39
N LEU A 38 -5.69 3.62 11.19
CA LEU A 38 -5.92 2.75 10.03
C LEU A 38 -5.11 1.44 10.10
N LEU A 39 -4.09 1.32 10.96
CA LEU A 39 -3.26 0.12 11.12
C LEU A 39 -3.11 -0.24 12.61
N PRO A 40 -4.07 -0.97 13.19
CA PRO A 40 -4.06 -1.37 14.61
C PRO A 40 -3.00 -2.44 14.94
N TYR A 41 -2.13 -2.78 14.00
CA TYR A 41 -1.07 -3.78 14.15
C TYR A 41 0.29 -3.08 14.30
N GLU A 42 0.73 -2.85 15.54
CA GLU A 42 2.00 -2.16 15.88
C GLU A 42 3.25 -2.74 15.19
N ASP A 43 3.20 -4.03 14.82
CA ASP A 43 4.32 -4.74 14.18
C ASP A 43 4.33 -4.66 12.64
N LEU A 44 3.36 -4.00 12.01
CA LEU A 44 3.19 -3.96 10.56
C LEU A 44 3.33 -2.54 9.99
N ALA A 45 3.77 -2.45 8.74
CA ALA A 45 3.73 -1.25 7.94
C ALA A 45 3.26 -1.58 6.52
N VAL A 46 2.65 -0.60 5.87
CA VAL A 46 2.16 -0.66 4.50
C VAL A 46 2.75 0.49 3.70
N ILE A 47 3.32 0.19 2.55
CA ILE A 47 3.78 1.18 1.57
C ILE A 47 2.92 0.98 0.32
N SER A 48 2.25 2.03 -0.14
CA SER A 48 1.36 1.98 -1.30
C SER A 48 1.62 3.11 -2.29
N ALA A 49 1.28 2.87 -3.56
CA ALA A 49 1.25 3.87 -4.61
C ALA A 49 0.05 3.61 -5.54
N PRO A 50 -0.67 4.65 -5.97
CA PRO A 50 -1.77 4.49 -6.92
C PRO A 50 -1.23 4.05 -8.28
N TYR A 51 -2.07 3.36 -9.05
CA TYR A 51 -1.86 3.14 -10.47
C TYR A 51 -3.08 3.62 -11.27
N SER A 52 -2.82 4.12 -12.46
CA SER A 52 -3.84 4.75 -13.31
C SER A 52 -3.98 4.06 -14.65
N VAL A 53 -5.20 4.07 -15.19
CA VAL A 53 -5.50 3.70 -16.57
C VAL A 53 -6.12 4.90 -17.24
N ASP A 54 -5.57 5.33 -18.38
CA ASP A 54 -6.05 6.48 -19.14
C ASP A 54 -6.18 7.77 -18.28
N GLY A 55 -5.24 7.95 -17.35
CA GLY A 55 -5.21 9.10 -16.43
C GLY A 55 -6.21 9.03 -15.28
N GLN A 56 -6.97 7.94 -15.14
CA GLN A 56 -7.86 7.70 -14.00
C GLN A 56 -7.22 6.73 -13.01
N ILE A 57 -7.19 7.06 -11.72
CA ILE A 57 -6.73 6.13 -10.68
C ILE A 57 -7.74 5.00 -10.59
N VAL A 58 -7.29 3.78 -10.88
CA VAL A 58 -8.13 2.58 -10.88
C VAL A 58 -7.86 1.67 -9.67
N GLY A 59 -6.79 1.93 -8.93
CA GLY A 59 -6.44 1.16 -7.75
C GLY A 59 -5.10 1.55 -7.16
N THR A 60 -4.63 0.70 -6.23
CA THR A 60 -3.39 0.89 -5.51
C THR A 60 -2.56 -0.39 -5.54
N LEU A 61 -1.25 -0.23 -5.71
CA LEU A 61 -0.25 -1.27 -5.51
C LEU A 61 0.43 -1.02 -4.15
N GLY A 62 0.70 -2.06 -3.37
CA GLY A 62 1.44 -1.88 -2.12
C GLY A 62 2.18 -3.11 -1.61
N VAL A 63 3.10 -2.86 -0.68
CA VAL A 63 3.88 -3.85 0.05
C VAL A 63 3.48 -3.79 1.53
N ILE A 64 3.19 -4.95 2.10
CA ILE A 64 2.91 -5.12 3.53
C ILE A 64 4.10 -5.85 4.16
N GLY A 65 4.63 -5.34 5.26
CA GLY A 65 5.76 -5.97 5.94
C GLY A 65 5.92 -5.51 7.39
N PRO A 66 7.01 -5.91 8.06
CA PRO A 66 7.29 -5.46 9.41
C PRO A 66 7.60 -3.96 9.45
N THR A 67 7.29 -3.30 10.56
CA THR A 67 7.54 -1.86 10.77
C THR A 67 8.99 -1.44 10.51
N ARG A 68 9.95 -2.34 10.79
CA ARG A 68 11.37 -2.18 10.42
C ARG A 68 11.69 -2.96 9.15
N MET A 69 11.54 -2.31 8.00
CA MET A 69 11.96 -2.82 6.69
C MET A 69 12.98 -1.88 6.02
N ALA A 70 13.57 -2.32 4.91
CA ALA A 70 14.49 -1.50 4.12
C ALA A 70 13.72 -0.47 3.26
N TYR A 71 13.23 0.60 3.89
CA TYR A 71 12.41 1.64 3.23
C TYR A 71 13.10 2.27 2.02
N ASP A 72 14.42 2.47 2.11
CA ASP A 72 15.29 2.94 1.03
C ASP A 72 15.19 2.10 -0.25
N ARG A 73 14.89 0.80 -0.11
CA ARG A 73 14.70 -0.13 -1.23
C ARG A 73 13.25 -0.35 -1.59
N VAL A 74 12.36 -0.45 -0.61
CA VAL A 74 10.95 -0.82 -0.86
C VAL A 74 10.18 0.32 -1.53
N ILE A 75 10.41 1.56 -1.09
CA ILE A 75 9.76 2.76 -1.65
C ILE A 75 9.95 2.86 -3.19
N PRO A 76 11.18 2.84 -3.74
CA PRO A 76 11.37 2.93 -5.19
C PRO A 76 10.82 1.71 -5.94
N ILE A 77 10.83 0.52 -5.34
CA ILE A 77 10.24 -0.67 -5.96
C ILE A 77 8.74 -0.48 -6.15
N VAL A 78 8.03 -0.02 -5.12
CA VAL A 78 6.57 0.20 -5.18
C VAL A 78 6.23 1.28 -6.21
N ASP A 79 6.95 2.41 -6.19
CA ASP A 79 6.72 3.54 -7.12
C ASP A 79 6.96 3.17 -8.59
N ILE A 80 8.10 2.54 -8.90
CA ILE A 80 8.40 2.14 -10.27
C ILE A 80 7.38 1.10 -10.74
N THR A 81 7.04 0.13 -9.88
CA THR A 81 6.11 -0.94 -10.25
C THR A 81 4.69 -0.40 -10.48
N SER A 82 4.21 0.57 -9.70
CA SER A 82 2.89 1.17 -9.93
C SER A 82 2.83 1.97 -11.24
N LYS A 83 3.91 2.69 -11.59
CA LYS A 83 4.06 3.40 -12.86
C LYS A 83 4.12 2.44 -14.05
N LEU A 84 4.88 1.35 -13.94
CA LEU A 84 4.93 0.30 -14.97
C LEU A 84 3.58 -0.37 -15.17
N LEU A 85 2.87 -0.66 -14.08
CA LEU A 85 1.51 -1.21 -14.14
C LEU A 85 0.54 -0.23 -14.82
N SER A 86 0.63 1.06 -14.50
CA SER A 86 -0.18 2.11 -15.15
C SER A 86 0.06 2.15 -16.66
N GLY A 87 1.33 2.12 -17.09
CA GLY A 87 1.70 2.10 -18.49
C GLY A 87 1.26 0.81 -19.22
N ALA A 88 1.33 -0.34 -18.55
CA ALA A 88 0.92 -1.62 -19.13
C ALA A 88 -0.60 -1.74 -19.33
N LEU A 89 -1.40 -1.04 -18.52
CA LEU A 89 -2.87 -1.10 -18.57
C LEU A 89 -3.50 0.02 -19.43
N SER A 90 -2.77 1.09 -19.76
CA SER A 90 -3.27 2.23 -20.56
C SER A 90 -3.00 2.09 -22.07
N SER A 91 -3.20 0.89 -22.64
CA SER A 91 -2.95 0.62 -24.07
C SER A 91 -4.11 1.02 -24.98
#